data_AF-A0A959Y2Y3-F1
#
_entry.id   AF-A0A959Y2Y3-F1
#
_cell.length_a   1.000
_cell.length_b   1.000
_cell.length_c   1.000
_cell.angle_alpha   90.00
_cell.angle_beta   90.00
_cell.angle_gamma   90.00
#
_symmetry.space_group_name_H-M   'P 1'
#
loop_
_entity.id
_entity.type
_entity.pdbx_description
1 polymer ?
#
loop_
_entity_poly.entity_id
_entity_poly.type
_entity_poly.pdbx_seq_one_letter_code
_entity_poly.pdbx_strand_id
1 'polypeptide(L)'
;TSMAHGLEVRPPFLDRRVVELAFGLPDRLKLERGKGKVLLKRIFQDLLPASVVHRRKQGFEVPLTALFNGPLASLVNDLLRDDLVEAAGLSAKGVKHIVERTRKGRTSAGQATVHALVVYLSWWKRRQV
;
A
#
# COMPACT_ATOMS: atom_id res chain seq x y z
N THR A 1 -11.10 1.69 -10.14
CA THR A 1 -12.20 2.66 -9.98
C THR A 1 -12.29 3.60 -11.16
N SER A 2 -11.22 4.26 -11.63
CA SER A 2 -11.29 5.21 -12.76
C SER A 2 -12.09 4.73 -13.99
N MET A 3 -11.70 3.62 -14.62
CA MET A 3 -12.41 3.10 -15.80
C MET A 3 -13.86 2.68 -15.49
N ALA A 4 -14.14 2.21 -14.28
CA ALA A 4 -15.49 1.87 -13.85
C ALA A 4 -16.42 3.10 -13.74
N HIS A 5 -15.84 4.30 -13.74
CA HIS A 5 -16.54 5.58 -13.79
C HIS A 5 -16.30 6.32 -15.12
N GLY A 6 -15.86 5.62 -16.18
CA GLY A 6 -15.64 6.21 -17.52
C GLY A 6 -14.46 7.18 -17.59
N LEU A 7 -13.55 7.18 -16.60
CA LEU A 7 -12.39 8.05 -16.54
C LEU A 7 -11.12 7.32 -17.00
N GLU A 8 -10.37 7.91 -17.93
CA GLU A 8 -9.05 7.44 -18.37
C GLU A 8 -7.95 8.12 -17.53
N VAL A 9 -7.17 7.35 -16.75
CA VAL A 9 -5.99 7.87 -16.04
C VAL A 9 -4.76 7.74 -16.93
N ARG A 10 -4.02 8.84 -17.09
CA ARG A 10 -2.73 8.86 -17.78
C ARG A 10 -1.59 9.05 -16.77
N PRO A 11 -0.67 8.07 -16.60
CA PRO A 11 0.48 8.19 -15.71
C PRO A 11 1.73 8.71 -16.48
N PRO A 12 2.03 10.02 -16.51
CA PRO A 12 3.02 10.57 -17.45
C PRO A 12 4.45 10.11 -17.18
N PHE A 13 4.77 9.79 -15.92
CA PHE A 13 6.07 9.23 -15.55
C PHE A 13 6.33 7.82 -16.09
N LEU A 14 5.29 7.13 -16.59
CA LEU A 14 5.41 5.83 -17.25
C LEU A 14 5.43 5.92 -18.78
N ASP A 15 5.48 7.14 -19.35
CA ASP A 15 5.78 7.30 -20.78
C ASP A 15 7.13 6.65 -21.09
N ARG A 16 7.17 5.86 -22.17
CA ARG A 16 8.36 5.10 -22.59
C ARG A 16 9.61 5.96 -22.65
N ARG A 17 9.53 7.19 -23.19
CA ARG A 17 10.68 8.10 -23.34
C ARG A 17 11.19 8.56 -21.98
N VAL A 18 10.29 8.82 -21.03
CA VAL A 18 10.66 9.22 -19.67
C VAL A 18 11.35 8.06 -18.95
N VAL A 19 10.85 6.85 -19.12
CA VAL A 19 11.45 5.64 -18.54
C VAL A 19 12.83 5.39 -19.15
N GLU A 20 12.96 5.37 -20.48
CA GLU A 20 14.23 5.18 -21.18
C GLU A 20 15.28 6.20 -20.72
N LEU A 21 14.91 7.48 -20.62
CA LEU A 21 15.78 8.52 -20.06
C LEU A 21 16.17 8.21 -18.61
N ALA A 22 15.19 7.89 -17.75
CA ALA A 22 15.45 7.62 -16.33
C ALA A 22 16.42 6.44 -16.11
N PHE A 23 16.34 5.41 -16.96
CA PHE A 23 17.24 4.26 -16.92
C PHE A 23 18.63 4.57 -17.48
N GLY A 24 18.75 5.48 -18.45
CA GLY A 24 20.05 5.94 -18.97
C GLY A 24 20.80 6.92 -18.05
N LEU A 25 20.13 7.51 -17.05
CA LEU A 25 20.76 8.49 -16.15
C LEU A 25 21.66 7.83 -15.09
N PRO A 26 22.84 8.42 -14.79
CA PRO A 26 23.67 8.03 -13.66
C PRO A 26 22.91 8.00 -12.33
N ASP A 27 23.17 6.98 -11.50
CA ASP A 27 22.45 6.77 -10.24
C ASP A 27 22.53 7.93 -9.27
N ARG A 28 23.66 8.64 -9.22
CA ARG A 28 23.85 9.85 -8.40
C ARG A 28 22.83 10.96 -8.68
N LEU A 29 22.25 11.00 -9.90
CA LEU A 29 21.21 11.97 -10.27
C LEU A 29 19.81 11.53 -9.79
N LYS A 30 19.63 10.26 -9.44
CA LYS A 30 18.39 9.70 -8.91
C LYS A 30 18.42 9.65 -7.38
N LEU A 31 19.56 9.33 -6.80
CA LEU A 31 19.77 9.15 -5.36
C LEU A 31 21.13 9.70 -4.94
N GLU A 32 21.14 10.59 -3.94
CA GLU A 32 22.36 11.12 -3.36
C GLU A 32 22.20 11.26 -1.85
N ARG A 33 23.13 10.67 -1.07
CA ARG A 33 23.15 10.76 0.41
C ARG A 33 21.77 10.46 1.05
N GLY A 34 21.10 9.40 0.59
CA GLY A 34 19.77 8.99 1.07
C GLY A 34 18.60 9.86 0.59
N LYS A 35 18.84 10.90 -0.21
CA LYS A 35 17.81 11.74 -0.82
C LYS A 35 17.53 11.26 -2.23
N GLY A 36 16.31 10.76 -2.46
CA GLY A 36 15.85 10.36 -3.79
C GLY A 36 15.30 11.52 -4.60
N LYS A 37 15.08 11.27 -5.90
CA LYS A 37 14.51 12.23 -6.87
C LYS A 37 15.36 13.51 -7.02
N VAL A 38 16.68 13.41 -6.90
CA VAL A 38 17.60 14.56 -6.86
C VAL A 38 17.44 15.46 -8.09
N LEU A 39 17.60 14.88 -9.30
CA LEU A 39 17.46 15.60 -10.56
C LEU A 39 16.05 16.19 -10.72
N LEU A 40 15.01 15.41 -10.43
CA LEU A 40 13.63 15.86 -10.55
C LEU A 40 13.36 17.07 -9.64
N LYS A 41 13.85 17.06 -8.40
CA LYS A 41 13.70 18.19 -7.48
C LYS A 41 14.43 19.43 -7.99
N ARG A 42 15.63 19.26 -8.55
CA ARG A 42 16.44 20.36 -9.09
C ARG A 42 15.78 21.01 -10.31
N ILE A 43 15.24 20.22 -11.24
CA ILE A 43 14.61 20.74 -12.47
C ILE A 43 13.36 21.59 -12.16
N PHE A 44 12.58 21.19 -11.15
CA PHE A 44 11.33 21.87 -10.81
C PHE A 44 11.44 22.86 -9.64
N GLN A 45 12.65 23.12 -9.14
CA GLN A 45 12.84 23.96 -7.95
C GLN A 45 12.34 25.40 -8.16
N ASP A 46 12.45 25.91 -9.39
CA ASP A 46 12.04 27.27 -9.75
C ASP A 46 10.55 27.35 -10.13
N LEU A 47 9.88 26.20 -10.28
CA LEU A 47 8.47 26.09 -10.67
C LEU A 47 7.54 25.76 -9.48
N LEU A 48 8.09 25.27 -8.36
CA LEU A 48 7.33 24.81 -7.22
C LEU A 48 7.82 25.48 -5.92
N PRO A 49 6.93 25.74 -4.95
CA PRO A 49 7.36 26.25 -3.65
C PRO A 49 8.37 25.32 -2.98
N ALA A 50 9.34 25.89 -2.27
CA ALA A 50 10.37 25.15 -1.54
C ALA A 50 9.77 24.09 -0.57
N SER A 51 8.60 24.40 0.01
CA SER A 51 7.86 23.48 0.88
C SER A 51 7.42 22.19 0.17
N VAL A 52 7.14 22.23 -1.13
CA VAL A 52 6.76 21.07 -1.95
C VAL A 52 8.01 20.29 -2.37
N VAL A 53 9.04 20.99 -2.86
CA VAL A 53 10.29 20.38 -3.37
C VAL A 53 11.04 19.63 -2.27
N HIS A 54 11.11 20.23 -1.08
CA HIS A 54 11.82 19.66 0.06
C HIS A 54 10.94 18.78 0.95
N ARG A 55 9.65 18.61 0.62
CA ARG A 55 8.75 17.72 1.36
C ARG A 55 9.30 16.31 1.43
N ARG A 56 9.16 15.67 2.61
CA ARG A 56 9.45 14.24 2.77
C ARG A 56 8.53 13.42 1.87
N LYS A 57 9.07 12.33 1.31
CA LYS A 57 8.27 11.35 0.55
C LYS A 57 7.20 10.80 1.49
N GLN A 58 5.95 10.93 1.08
CA GLN A 58 4.81 10.30 1.75
C GLN A 58 4.27 9.24 0.80
N GLY A 59 4.01 8.04 1.32
CA GLY A 59 3.25 7.03 0.59
C GLY A 59 1.80 7.49 0.42
N PHE A 60 1.11 6.91 -0.55
CA PHE A 60 -0.34 6.94 -0.59
C PHE A 60 -0.83 5.72 0.19
N GLU A 61 -0.73 5.79 1.52
CA GLU A 61 -1.15 4.69 2.38
C GLU A 61 -2.67 4.72 2.56
N VAL A 62 -3.31 3.59 2.26
CA VAL A 62 -4.70 3.36 2.64
C VAL A 62 -4.75 3.19 4.15
N PRO A 63 -5.65 3.87 4.90
CA PRO A 63 -5.70 3.79 6.36
C PRO A 63 -6.33 2.47 6.83
N LEU A 64 -5.67 1.35 6.53
CA LEU A 64 -6.18 -0.01 6.71
C LEU A 64 -6.59 -0.30 8.16
N THR A 65 -5.80 0.14 9.16
CA THR A 65 -6.20 -0.03 10.57
C THR A 65 -7.50 0.67 10.89
N ALA A 66 -7.69 1.91 10.42
CA ALA A 66 -8.93 2.65 10.68
C ALA A 66 -10.11 1.98 9.97
N LEU A 67 -9.90 1.46 8.75
CA LEU A 67 -10.94 0.72 8.03
C LEU A 67 -11.30 -0.59 8.74
N PHE A 68 -10.31 -1.42 9.11
CA PHE A 68 -10.52 -2.71 9.78
C PHE A 68 -11.07 -2.58 11.21
N ASN A 69 -10.85 -1.46 11.88
CA ASN A 69 -11.42 -1.18 13.20
C ASN A 69 -12.73 -0.39 13.13
N GLY A 70 -13.09 0.14 11.96
CA GLY A 70 -14.31 0.91 11.74
C GLY A 70 -15.21 0.23 10.71
N PRO A 71 -15.39 0.82 9.51
CA PRO A 71 -16.41 0.40 8.56
C PRO A 71 -16.25 -1.05 8.05
N LEU A 72 -15.05 -1.62 8.07
CA LEU A 72 -14.79 -3.01 7.65
C LEU A 72 -14.68 -3.98 8.84
N ALA A 73 -14.94 -3.55 10.08
CA ALA A 73 -14.77 -4.40 11.25
C ALA A 73 -15.63 -5.67 11.20
N SER A 74 -16.88 -5.57 10.75
CA SER A 74 -17.76 -6.75 10.58
C SER A 74 -17.15 -7.74 9.59
N LEU A 75 -16.78 -7.28 8.39
CA LEU A 75 -16.17 -8.11 7.35
C LEU A 75 -14.92 -8.82 7.86
N VAL A 76 -14.06 -8.10 8.58
CA VAL A 76 -12.83 -8.65 9.13
C VAL A 76 -13.14 -9.72 10.18
N ASN A 77 -14.07 -9.48 11.10
CA ASN A 77 -14.45 -10.44 12.11
C ASN A 77 -15.12 -11.69 11.50
N ASP A 78 -15.95 -11.52 10.46
CA ASP A 78 -16.61 -12.63 9.75
C ASP A 78 -15.62 -13.53 9.01
N LEU A 79 -14.55 -12.95 8.46
CA LEU A 79 -13.52 -13.68 7.75
C LEU A 79 -12.48 -14.33 8.67
N LEU A 80 -12.20 -13.73 9.82
CA LEU A 80 -11.19 -14.22 10.76
C LEU A 80 -11.75 -15.17 11.83
N ARG A 81 -12.91 -15.78 11.58
CA ARG A 81 -13.44 -16.82 12.46
C ARG A 81 -12.53 -18.04 12.46
N ASP A 82 -12.37 -18.66 13.62
CA ASP A 82 -11.44 -19.78 13.81
C ASP A 82 -11.72 -20.94 12.86
N ASP A 83 -12.99 -21.29 12.66
CA ASP A 83 -13.42 -22.36 11.76
C ASP A 83 -12.99 -22.11 10.31
N LEU A 84 -13.19 -20.88 9.81
CA LEU A 84 -12.81 -20.52 8.44
C LEU A 84 -11.29 -20.42 8.27
N VAL A 85 -10.60 -19.88 9.27
CA VAL A 85 -9.14 -19.74 9.28
C VAL A 85 -8.46 -21.11 9.28
N GLU A 86 -8.93 -22.03 10.12
CA GLU A 86 -8.41 -23.39 10.21
C GLU A 86 -8.74 -24.22 8.96
N ALA A 87 -9.96 -24.09 8.43
CA ALA A 87 -10.34 -24.73 7.17
C ALA A 87 -9.47 -24.25 5.99
N ALA A 88 -8.98 -23.02 6.03
CA ALA A 88 -8.04 -22.47 5.06
C ALA A 88 -6.56 -22.85 5.33
N GLY A 89 -6.29 -23.75 6.28
CA GLY A 89 -4.95 -24.24 6.58
C GLY A 89 -4.07 -23.25 7.38
N LEU A 90 -4.69 -22.26 8.04
CA LEU A 90 -3.98 -21.28 8.87
C LEU A 90 -4.24 -21.54 10.36
N SER A 91 -3.30 -21.13 11.22
CA SER A 91 -3.48 -21.22 12.67
C SER A 91 -4.37 -20.08 13.18
N ALA A 92 -5.55 -20.40 13.73
CA ALA A 92 -6.43 -19.43 14.37
C ALA A 92 -5.72 -18.62 15.46
N LYS A 93 -4.93 -19.30 16.32
CA LYS A 93 -4.12 -18.65 17.36
C LYS A 93 -3.10 -17.66 16.78
N GLY A 94 -2.39 -18.05 15.73
CA GLY A 94 -1.40 -17.19 15.07
C GLY A 94 -2.04 -15.96 14.43
N VAL A 95 -3.16 -16.15 13.74
CA VAL A 95 -3.92 -15.07 13.11
C VAL A 95 -4.44 -14.08 14.15
N LYS A 96 -5.08 -14.54 15.23
CA LYS A 96 -5.52 -13.68 16.34
C LYS A 96 -4.39 -12.84 16.90
N HIS A 97 -3.22 -13.46 17.14
CA HIS A 97 -2.05 -12.75 17.67
C HIS A 97 -1.59 -11.60 16.76
N ILE A 98 -1.56 -11.82 15.44
CA ILE A 98 -1.19 -10.80 14.45
C ILE A 98 -2.21 -9.66 14.43
N VAL A 99 -3.49 -10.00 14.45
CA VAL A 99 -4.60 -9.02 14.41
C VAL A 99 -4.59 -8.14 15.66
N GLU A 100 -4.46 -8.72 16.85
CA GLU A 100 -4.38 -7.97 18.10
C GLU A 100 -3.17 -7.04 18.15
N ARG A 101 -2.00 -7.49 17.69
CA ARG A 101 -0.80 -6.64 17.61
C ARG A 101 -1.00 -5.46 16.67
N THR A 102 -1.70 -5.69 15.55
CA THR A 102 -1.99 -4.67 14.54
C THR A 102 -3.02 -3.67 15.05
N ARG A 103 -4.05 -4.12 15.77
CA ARG A 103 -5.06 -3.25 16.40
C ARG A 103 -4.46 -2.32 17.45
N LYS A 104 -3.45 -2.77 18.19
CA LYS A 104 -2.71 -1.98 19.19
C LYS A 104 -1.75 -0.94 18.58
N GLY A 105 -1.79 -0.71 17.26
CA GLY A 105 -1.07 0.37 16.58
C GLY A 105 0.44 0.19 16.48
N ARG A 106 0.96 -1.05 16.61
CA ARG A 106 2.39 -1.26 16.84
C ARG A 106 3.26 -1.29 15.59
N THR A 107 2.73 -1.56 14.38
CA THR A 107 3.54 -1.60 13.14
C THR A 107 2.71 -1.39 11.87
N SER A 108 3.27 -0.70 10.87
CA SER A 108 2.72 -0.63 9.49
C SER A 108 2.74 -1.98 8.79
N ALA A 109 3.78 -2.80 9.05
CA ALA A 109 3.88 -4.17 8.53
C ALA A 109 2.71 -5.07 8.97
N GLY A 110 2.17 -4.86 10.18
CA GLY A 110 1.02 -5.63 10.67
C GLY A 110 -0.25 -5.38 9.84
N GLN A 111 -0.45 -4.15 9.36
CA GLN A 111 -1.62 -3.78 8.56
C GLN A 111 -1.64 -4.50 7.21
N ALA A 112 -0.48 -4.56 6.54
CA ALA A 112 -0.35 -5.27 5.28
C ALA A 112 -0.63 -6.76 5.43
N THR A 113 -0.15 -7.39 6.52
CA THR A 113 -0.42 -8.80 6.80
C THR A 113 -1.90 -9.07 7.06
N VAL A 114 -2.56 -8.25 7.90
CA VAL A 114 -4.01 -8.41 8.14
C VAL A 114 -4.81 -8.23 6.85
N HIS A 115 -4.43 -7.26 6.01
CA HIS A 115 -5.06 -7.10 4.69
C HIS A 115 -4.86 -8.34 3.80
N ALA A 116 -3.66 -8.91 3.76
CA ALA A 116 -3.39 -10.14 3.00
C ALA A 116 -4.25 -11.32 3.50
N LEU A 117 -4.40 -11.47 4.82
CA LEU A 117 -5.28 -12.50 5.42
C LEU A 117 -6.74 -12.30 5.02
N VAL A 118 -7.25 -11.07 5.09
CA VAL A 118 -8.63 -10.72 4.68
C VAL A 118 -8.86 -11.04 3.21
N VAL A 119 -7.92 -10.69 2.33
CA VAL A 119 -8.01 -10.99 0.88
C VAL A 119 -8.01 -12.50 0.65
N TYR A 120 -7.08 -13.23 1.29
CA TYR A 120 -6.97 -14.67 1.16
C TYR A 120 -8.23 -15.40 1.63
N LEU A 121 -8.74 -15.08 2.82
CA LEU A 121 -9.94 -15.72 3.38
C LEU A 121 -11.20 -15.34 2.60
N SER A 122 -11.26 -14.10 2.07
CA SER A 122 -12.33 -13.69 1.15
C SER A 122 -12.36 -14.52 -0.14
N TRP A 123 -11.19 -14.86 -0.66
CA TRP A 123 -11.06 -15.72 -1.84
C TRP A 123 -11.39 -17.18 -1.51
N TRP A 124 -10.89 -17.69 -0.38
CA TRP A 124 -11.16 -19.05 0.09
C TRP A 124 -12.66 -19.30 0.27
N LYS A 125 -13.35 -18.40 0.99
CA LYS A 125 -14.80 -18.48 1.23
C LYS A 125 -15.62 -18.52 -0.07
N ARG A 126 -15.19 -17.81 -1.12
CA ARG A 126 -15.88 -17.81 -2.43
C ARG A 126 -15.66 -19.08 -3.25
N ARG A 127 -14.64 -19.88 -2.94
CA ARG A 127 -14.33 -21.12 -3.66
C ARG A 127 -14.91 -22.37 -3.01
N GLN A 128 -15.45 -22.26 -1.80
CA GLN A 128 -16.15 -23.35 -1.11
C GLN A 128 -17.66 -23.40 -1.45
N VAL A 129 -18.15 -22.46 -2.26
CA VAL A 129 -19.48 -22.46 -2.89
C VAL A 129 -19.28 -22.78 -4.37
#